data_AF-A0A8H6TBZ5-F1
#
_entry.id   AF-A0A8H6TBZ5-F1
#
_cell.length_a   1.000
_cell.length_b   1.000
_cell.length_c   1.000
_cell.angle_alpha   90.00
_cell.angle_beta   90.00
_cell.angle_gamma   90.00
#
_symmetry.space_group_name_H-M   'P 1'
#
loop_
_entity.id
_entity.type
_entity.pdbx_description
1 polymer ?
#
loop_
_entity_poly.entity_id
_entity_poly.type
_entity_poly.pdbx_seq_one_letter_code
_entity_poly.pdbx_strand_id
1 'polypeptide(L)'
;MAKESSDVRKLADYIKSDRCKKIVLMLGAGERKHFRRHSRLPFSRNRPILLQANLARLKLPYPEAVFEINFFRNNPVPFYTLAHELYPGKFRPTLTHSFIRLLAQRNLLHMCFTQNIDTLERRAGVPDDKIIEAHGSFATQRCIDCKRVYDDEKMKVKVLAKETPRCERAGCGGLIKPDIVFFGENLPDEFLRAIPMVAQADLLIVMGTSMTVHPFAGLAERTGPNCPRVLVNLDRVGGIGRRPKDTVLLGKCDAIVLELCQALGWEEELNALWAKTEIKTTGEGEEEADGEEAEAENLVETITDAIERQLNLGDGEAVAKKESEDDVPTATTSTPAEPVAGGPATEKEEVEETQKEAPNVKDEKEPKL
;
A
#
# COMPACT_ATOMS: atom_id res chain seq x y z
N MET A 1 3.93 0.11 29.06
CA MET A 1 4.09 -1.31 29.43
C MET A 1 2.88 -1.89 30.15
N ALA A 2 2.58 -1.51 31.41
CA ALA A 2 1.52 -2.19 32.20
C ALA A 2 0.10 -2.13 31.57
N LYS A 3 -0.24 -1.03 30.87
CA LYS A 3 -1.51 -0.89 30.16
C LYS A 3 -1.55 -1.72 28.86
N GLU A 4 -0.49 -1.67 28.05
CA GLU A 4 -0.41 -2.46 26.80
C GLU A 4 -0.53 -3.96 27.09
N SER A 5 0.18 -4.49 28.08
CA SER A 5 0.09 -5.92 28.43
C SER A 5 -1.29 -6.31 28.98
N SER A 6 -2.05 -5.36 29.57
CA SER A 6 -3.46 -5.59 29.91
C SER A 6 -4.36 -5.64 28.68
N ASP A 7 -4.08 -4.80 27.67
CA ASP A 7 -4.88 -4.73 26.44
C ASP A 7 -4.58 -5.90 25.49
N VAL A 8 -3.32 -6.39 25.42
CA VAL A 8 -2.95 -7.64 24.71
C VAL A 8 -3.68 -8.86 25.30
N ARG A 9 -3.81 -8.95 26.62
CA ARG A 9 -4.57 -10.03 27.28
C ARG A 9 -6.06 -9.98 26.94
N LYS A 10 -6.69 -8.80 26.98
CA LYS A 10 -8.10 -8.63 26.57
C LYS A 10 -8.32 -9.04 25.11
N LEU A 11 -7.35 -8.76 24.24
CA LEU A 11 -7.39 -9.21 22.85
C LEU A 11 -7.28 -10.74 22.74
N ALA A 12 -6.36 -11.36 23.48
CA ALA A 12 -6.24 -12.82 23.55
C ALA A 12 -7.54 -13.48 24.06
N ASP A 13 -8.15 -12.93 25.10
CA ASP A 13 -9.43 -13.40 25.65
C ASP A 13 -10.58 -13.23 24.65
N TYR A 14 -10.60 -12.15 23.86
CA TYR A 14 -11.58 -11.95 22.80
C TYR A 14 -11.42 -12.96 21.67
N ILE A 15 -10.18 -13.20 21.21
CA ILE A 15 -9.84 -14.21 20.18
C ILE A 15 -10.18 -15.63 20.65
N LYS A 16 -10.04 -15.93 21.95
CA LYS A 16 -10.46 -17.20 22.56
C LYS A 16 -11.97 -17.36 22.72
N SER A 17 -12.75 -16.28 22.59
CA SER A 17 -14.21 -16.32 22.79
C SER A 17 -14.98 -16.73 21.54
N ASP A 18 -16.13 -17.39 21.71
CA ASP A 18 -17.04 -17.81 20.62
C ASP A 18 -17.55 -16.68 19.70
N ARG A 19 -17.28 -15.43 20.07
CA ARG A 19 -17.61 -14.22 19.28
C ARG A 19 -16.58 -13.90 18.20
N CYS A 20 -15.38 -14.49 18.23
CA CYS A 20 -14.32 -14.23 17.27
C CYS A 20 -14.10 -15.45 16.37
N LYS A 21 -14.68 -15.44 15.17
CA LYS A 21 -14.56 -16.53 14.18
C LYS A 21 -14.04 -16.05 12.83
N LYS A 22 -14.27 -14.77 12.51
CA LYS A 22 -13.83 -14.11 11.28
C LYS A 22 -12.88 -12.95 11.58
N ILE A 23 -11.58 -13.24 11.64
CA ILE A 23 -10.54 -12.21 11.75
C ILE A 23 -10.17 -11.73 10.35
N VAL A 24 -10.29 -10.43 10.10
CA VAL A 24 -9.74 -9.78 8.91
C VAL A 24 -8.44 -9.08 9.30
N LEU A 25 -7.39 -9.25 8.49
CA LEU A 25 -6.14 -8.50 8.63
C LEU A 25 -5.96 -7.47 7.52
N MET A 26 -5.32 -6.36 7.87
CA MET A 26 -4.76 -5.37 6.95
C MET A 26 -3.27 -5.22 7.25
N LEU A 27 -2.40 -5.49 6.26
CA LEU A 27 -0.95 -5.45 6.37
C LEU A 27 -0.37 -4.36 5.45
N GLY A 28 0.53 -3.53 5.97
CA GLY A 28 1.34 -2.59 5.19
C GLY A 28 2.76 -3.12 4.98
N ALA A 29 3.77 -2.23 4.89
CA ALA A 29 5.20 -2.61 4.88
C ALA A 29 5.94 -2.40 6.21
N GLY A 30 5.28 -1.76 7.18
CA GLY A 30 5.84 -1.35 8.47
C GLY A 30 6.08 -2.49 9.47
N GLU A 31 5.56 -3.70 9.24
CA GLU A 31 5.99 -4.91 9.96
C GLU A 31 7.46 -5.26 9.67
N ARG A 32 7.98 -4.91 8.49
CA ARG A 32 9.38 -5.16 8.11
C ARG A 32 10.37 -4.19 8.73
N LYS A 33 9.91 -3.02 9.22
CA LYS A 33 10.78 -1.90 9.61
C LYS A 33 11.97 -2.26 10.51
N HIS A 34 11.90 -3.33 11.32
CA HIS A 34 13.06 -3.78 12.12
C HIS A 34 13.20 -5.29 12.38
N PHE A 35 13.50 -6.12 11.37
CA PHE A 35 14.16 -7.41 11.61
C PHE A 35 15.66 -7.21 11.92
N ARG A 36 15.99 -6.97 13.20
CA ARG A 36 17.38 -7.01 13.69
C ARG A 36 17.49 -7.56 15.11
N ARG A 37 17.84 -8.84 15.21
CA ARG A 37 18.76 -9.38 16.23
C ARG A 37 19.11 -10.85 15.95
N HIS A 38 20.40 -11.12 15.73
CA HIS A 38 21.17 -12.03 16.61
C HIS A 38 22.70 -11.89 16.48
N SER A 39 23.24 -11.19 15.48
CA SER A 39 24.67 -10.85 15.40
C SER A 39 25.06 -9.71 16.36
N ARG A 40 26.09 -9.94 17.20
CA ARG A 40 26.59 -8.99 18.21
C ARG A 40 27.63 -8.02 17.62
N LEU A 41 27.24 -7.14 16.70
CA LEU A 41 28.11 -6.04 16.24
C LEU A 41 27.47 -4.65 16.38
N PRO A 42 28.25 -3.62 16.76
CA PRO A 42 27.76 -2.25 16.89
C PRO A 42 27.56 -1.63 15.51
N PHE A 43 26.32 -1.27 15.15
CA PHE A 43 26.04 -0.76 13.81
C PHE A 43 26.06 0.77 13.71
N SER A 44 26.79 1.28 12.71
CA SER A 44 26.93 2.71 12.41
C SER A 44 25.65 3.32 11.82
N ARG A 45 25.45 4.63 12.00
CA ARG A 45 24.21 5.38 11.70
C ARG A 45 23.94 5.67 10.22
N ASN A 46 24.79 5.23 9.29
CA ASN A 46 24.71 5.63 7.88
C ASN A 46 24.29 4.46 6.97
N ARG A 47 22.98 4.29 6.72
CA ARG A 47 22.46 3.39 5.67
C ARG A 47 21.24 3.84 4.80
N PRO A 48 20.76 5.11 4.79
CA PRO A 48 19.81 5.57 3.75
C PRO A 48 20.40 5.76 2.33
N ILE A 49 21.71 5.58 2.18
CA ILE A 49 22.48 6.19 1.07
C ILE A 49 22.45 5.35 -0.21
N LEU A 50 22.40 4.01 -0.14
CA LEU A 50 22.64 3.18 -1.33
C LEU A 50 21.46 3.14 -2.30
N LEU A 51 20.22 3.22 -1.81
CA LEU A 51 19.05 3.34 -2.69
C LEU A 51 19.04 4.68 -3.43
N GLN A 52 19.36 5.79 -2.75
CA GLN A 52 19.58 7.06 -3.42
C GLN A 52 20.72 6.95 -4.45
N ALA A 53 21.78 6.18 -4.18
CA ALA A 53 22.85 5.95 -5.15
C ALA A 53 22.38 5.14 -6.38
N ASN A 54 21.61 4.07 -6.21
CA ASN A 54 21.09 3.27 -7.33
C ASN A 54 20.04 4.04 -8.16
N LEU A 55 19.13 4.78 -7.52
CA LEU A 55 18.15 5.64 -8.21
C LEU A 55 18.82 6.86 -8.88
N ALA A 56 19.84 7.46 -8.26
CA ALA A 56 20.61 8.56 -8.87
C ALA A 56 21.37 8.09 -10.13
N ARG A 57 21.86 6.85 -10.16
CA ARG A 57 22.45 6.24 -11.38
C ARG A 57 21.44 6.11 -12.52
N LEU A 58 20.14 5.96 -12.20
CA LEU A 58 19.07 5.81 -13.18
C LEU A 58 18.55 7.14 -13.76
N LYS A 59 19.05 8.29 -13.29
CA LYS A 59 18.66 9.65 -13.74
C LYS A 59 17.14 9.87 -13.78
N LEU A 60 16.43 9.35 -12.77
CA LEU A 60 15.00 9.53 -12.62
C LEU A 60 14.68 11.00 -12.25
N PRO A 61 13.53 11.54 -12.66
CA PRO A 61 13.11 12.89 -12.24
C PRO A 61 12.82 12.93 -10.72
N TYR A 62 12.35 11.82 -10.16
CA TYR A 62 12.14 11.56 -8.73
C TYR A 62 12.11 10.03 -8.50
N PRO A 63 12.43 9.54 -7.29
CA PRO A 63 12.46 8.10 -6.96
C PRO A 63 11.25 7.29 -7.43
N GLU A 64 10.06 7.85 -7.29
CA GLU A 64 8.77 7.18 -7.45
C GLU A 64 8.41 6.93 -8.93
N ALA A 65 9.00 7.70 -9.85
CA ALA A 65 8.76 7.62 -11.29
C ALA A 65 8.93 6.21 -11.87
N VAL A 66 9.81 5.38 -11.28
CA VAL A 66 10.05 4.01 -11.75
C VAL A 66 8.85 3.07 -11.55
N PHE A 67 7.87 3.45 -10.72
CA PHE A 67 6.58 2.76 -10.52
C PHE A 67 5.40 3.48 -11.19
N GLU A 68 5.63 4.51 -12.02
CA GLU A 68 4.56 5.16 -12.78
C GLU A 68 4.32 4.46 -14.13
N ILE A 69 3.06 4.15 -14.45
CA ILE A 69 2.74 3.42 -15.68
C ILE A 69 3.08 4.22 -16.95
N ASN A 70 3.01 5.54 -16.88
CA ASN A 70 3.34 6.43 -18.00
C ASN A 70 4.85 6.55 -18.20
N PHE A 71 5.62 6.66 -17.10
CA PHE A 71 7.08 6.59 -17.17
C PHE A 71 7.54 5.24 -17.71
N PHE A 72 6.97 4.13 -17.20
CA PHE A 72 7.28 2.77 -17.63
C PHE A 72 7.04 2.53 -19.13
N ARG A 73 5.93 3.06 -19.68
CA ARG A 73 5.64 3.01 -21.12
C ARG A 73 6.71 3.71 -21.96
N ASN A 74 7.24 4.83 -21.48
CA ASN A 74 8.24 5.64 -22.17
C ASN A 74 9.67 5.12 -21.99
N ASN A 75 10.00 4.65 -20.79
CA ASN A 75 11.33 4.16 -20.42
C ASN A 75 11.23 3.01 -19.38
N PRO A 76 11.11 1.75 -19.82
CA PRO A 76 10.99 0.59 -18.92
C PRO A 76 12.33 0.13 -18.32
N VAL A 77 13.48 0.60 -18.84
CA VAL A 77 14.82 0.11 -18.45
C VAL A 77 15.14 0.32 -16.97
N PRO A 78 14.82 1.47 -16.33
CA PRO A 78 15.03 1.66 -14.89
C PRO A 78 14.28 0.64 -14.04
N PHE A 79 13.02 0.32 -14.39
CA PHE A 79 12.26 -0.71 -13.68
C PHE A 79 12.90 -2.08 -13.84
N TYR A 80 13.28 -2.48 -15.07
CA TYR A 80 13.90 -3.79 -15.29
C TYR A 80 15.29 -3.93 -14.65
N THR A 81 16.02 -2.82 -14.48
CA THR A 81 17.26 -2.79 -13.71
C THR A 81 16.99 -3.08 -12.22
N LEU A 82 15.91 -2.53 -11.67
CA LEU A 82 15.52 -2.65 -10.27
C LEU A 82 14.79 -3.97 -9.95
N ALA A 83 14.00 -4.51 -10.89
CA ALA A 83 13.20 -5.72 -10.73
C ALA A 83 14.06 -6.97 -10.41
N HIS A 84 15.34 -6.96 -10.82
CA HIS A 84 16.32 -7.98 -10.45
C HIS A 84 16.67 -7.96 -8.94
N GLU A 85 16.75 -6.77 -8.35
CA GLU A 85 16.98 -6.61 -6.91
C GLU A 85 15.73 -7.05 -6.12
N LEU A 86 14.54 -6.78 -6.66
CA LEU A 86 13.22 -7.04 -6.05
C LEU A 86 12.66 -8.47 -6.19
N TYR A 87 13.28 -9.35 -6.98
CA TYR A 87 12.66 -10.62 -7.35
C TYR A 87 12.40 -11.53 -6.12
N PRO A 88 11.21 -12.17 -6.00
CA PRO A 88 10.88 -13.02 -4.86
C PRO A 88 11.87 -14.16 -4.59
N GLY A 89 12.03 -14.50 -3.31
CA GLY A 89 12.86 -15.60 -2.82
C GLY A 89 13.93 -15.18 -1.81
N LYS A 90 14.37 -13.91 -1.85
CA LYS A 90 15.47 -13.40 -1.02
C LYS A 90 15.14 -13.25 0.47
N PHE A 91 13.94 -12.76 0.79
CA PHE A 91 13.59 -12.33 2.16
C PHE A 91 12.97 -13.43 3.02
N ARG A 92 13.30 -13.53 4.31
CA ARG A 92 12.58 -14.47 5.23
C ARG A 92 11.22 -13.88 5.69
N PRO A 93 10.10 -14.63 5.66
CA PRO A 93 8.85 -14.22 6.30
C PRO A 93 9.03 -13.97 7.81
N THR A 94 8.35 -12.95 8.35
CA THR A 94 8.49 -12.56 9.76
C THR A 94 7.60 -13.39 10.72
N LEU A 95 7.72 -13.14 12.04
CA LEU A 95 6.79 -13.73 13.02
C LEU A 95 5.34 -13.28 12.76
N THR A 96 5.13 -12.02 12.34
CA THR A 96 3.81 -11.51 11.94
C THR A 96 3.19 -12.33 10.80
N HIS A 97 3.96 -12.68 9.77
CA HIS A 97 3.50 -13.55 8.68
C HIS A 97 3.16 -14.96 9.17
N SER A 98 3.98 -15.50 10.08
CA SER A 98 3.77 -16.82 10.72
C SER A 98 2.53 -16.84 11.62
N PHE A 99 2.15 -15.70 12.21
CA PHE A 99 0.91 -15.55 12.96
C PHE A 99 -0.32 -15.53 12.05
N ILE A 100 -0.27 -14.85 10.90
CA ILE A 100 -1.34 -14.92 9.88
C ILE A 100 -1.53 -16.37 9.41
N ARG A 101 -0.43 -17.11 9.19
CA ARG A 101 -0.46 -18.55 8.90
C ARG A 101 -1.15 -19.34 10.00
N LEU A 102 -0.86 -19.05 11.26
CA LEU A 102 -1.42 -19.75 12.42
C LEU A 102 -2.93 -19.47 12.59
N LEU A 103 -3.37 -18.25 12.34
CA LEU A 103 -4.80 -17.90 12.28
C LEU A 103 -5.53 -18.67 11.17
N ALA A 104 -4.88 -18.90 10.03
CA ALA A 104 -5.43 -19.76 8.97
C ALA A 104 -5.51 -21.23 9.40
N GLN A 105 -4.48 -21.78 10.06
CA GLN A 105 -4.51 -23.15 10.58
C GLN A 105 -5.62 -23.36 11.62
N ARG A 106 -5.92 -22.34 12.41
CA ARG A 106 -6.98 -22.35 13.44
C ARG A 106 -8.37 -21.99 12.89
N ASN A 107 -8.51 -21.84 11.57
CA ASN A 107 -9.74 -21.46 10.87
C ASN A 107 -10.37 -20.14 11.38
N LEU A 108 -9.54 -19.22 11.89
CA LEU A 108 -9.92 -17.88 12.36
C LEU A 108 -9.69 -16.80 11.29
N LEU A 109 -8.77 -17.04 10.34
CA LEU A 109 -8.51 -16.10 9.25
C LEU A 109 -9.70 -16.07 8.27
N HIS A 110 -10.42 -14.95 8.27
CA HIS A 110 -11.42 -14.68 7.25
C HIS A 110 -10.74 -14.32 5.94
N MET A 111 -9.96 -13.22 5.94
CA MET A 111 -9.16 -12.69 4.82
C MET A 111 -7.96 -11.88 5.36
N CYS A 112 -6.87 -11.83 4.60
CA CYS A 112 -5.71 -10.98 4.79
C CYS A 112 -5.58 -10.03 3.58
N PHE A 113 -5.78 -8.74 3.80
CA PHE A 113 -5.53 -7.70 2.81
C PHE A 113 -4.10 -7.19 3.02
N THR A 114 -3.29 -7.14 1.96
CA THR A 114 -1.90 -6.68 2.04
C THR A 114 -1.62 -5.59 1.01
N GLN A 115 -0.84 -4.58 1.42
CA GLN A 115 -0.25 -3.57 0.53
C GLN A 115 1.14 -4.00 0.02
N ASN A 116 1.70 -5.08 0.55
CA ASN A 116 2.99 -5.62 0.15
C ASN A 116 2.92 -6.31 -1.22
N ILE A 117 4.04 -6.29 -1.91
CA ILE A 117 4.23 -6.90 -3.25
C ILE A 117 5.21 -8.09 -3.23
N ASP A 118 5.82 -8.38 -2.06
CA ASP A 118 6.94 -9.32 -1.87
C ASP A 118 6.55 -10.79 -1.72
N THR A 119 5.25 -11.10 -1.60
CA THR A 119 4.68 -12.46 -1.46
C THR A 119 5.03 -13.20 -0.16
N LEU A 120 5.48 -12.51 0.89
CA LEU A 120 5.88 -13.14 2.16
C LEU A 120 4.73 -13.87 2.87
N GLU A 121 3.48 -13.47 2.67
CA GLU A 121 2.29 -14.15 3.18
C GLU A 121 2.15 -15.55 2.57
N ARG A 122 2.29 -15.66 1.23
CA ARG A 122 2.30 -16.95 0.51
C ARG A 122 3.47 -17.81 0.96
N ARG A 123 4.65 -17.22 1.16
CA ARG A 123 5.85 -17.94 1.63
C ARG A 123 5.77 -18.40 3.09
N ALA A 124 5.01 -17.72 3.94
CA ALA A 124 4.62 -18.24 5.26
C ALA A 124 3.59 -19.38 5.19
N GLY A 125 3.05 -19.68 3.99
CA GLY A 125 2.06 -20.73 3.75
C GLY A 125 0.63 -20.31 4.05
N VAL A 126 0.34 -19.00 4.10
CA VAL A 126 -1.04 -18.51 4.17
C VAL A 126 -1.77 -18.98 2.90
N PRO A 127 -2.98 -19.55 2.99
CA PRO A 127 -3.70 -20.06 1.81
C PRO A 127 -3.98 -18.96 0.79
N ASP A 128 -3.81 -19.25 -0.50
CA ASP A 128 -3.97 -18.26 -1.57
C ASP A 128 -5.38 -17.66 -1.63
N ASP A 129 -6.42 -18.43 -1.30
CA ASP A 129 -7.82 -17.98 -1.22
C ASP A 129 -8.09 -16.98 -0.07
N LYS A 130 -7.09 -16.77 0.80
CA LYS A 130 -7.16 -15.87 1.95
C LYS A 130 -6.37 -14.59 1.77
N ILE A 131 -5.59 -14.45 0.71
CA ILE A 131 -4.70 -13.31 0.51
C ILE A 131 -5.29 -12.40 -0.58
N ILE A 132 -5.43 -11.12 -0.27
CA ILE A 132 -5.84 -10.07 -1.20
C ILE A 132 -4.70 -9.06 -1.33
N GLU A 133 -3.93 -9.20 -2.40
CA GLU A 133 -2.81 -8.32 -2.75
C GLU A 133 -3.37 -7.02 -3.35
N ALA A 134 -3.56 -6.00 -2.51
CA ALA A 134 -4.17 -4.74 -2.92
C ALA A 134 -3.33 -4.01 -3.98
N HIS A 135 -2.01 -4.05 -3.84
CA HIS A 135 -1.05 -3.52 -4.82
C HIS A 135 -0.51 -4.60 -5.76
N GLY A 136 -1.17 -5.77 -5.84
CA GLY A 136 -0.72 -6.90 -6.63
C GLY A 136 0.62 -7.48 -6.15
N SER A 137 1.31 -8.26 -7.00
CA SER A 137 2.55 -8.93 -6.60
C SER A 137 3.44 -9.33 -7.77
N PHE A 138 4.68 -9.72 -7.44
CA PHE A 138 5.61 -10.35 -8.39
C PHE A 138 5.28 -11.84 -8.69
N ALA A 139 4.15 -12.37 -8.19
CA ALA A 139 3.80 -13.79 -8.38
C ALA A 139 3.32 -14.14 -9.80
N THR A 140 2.92 -13.13 -10.60
CA THR A 140 2.51 -13.30 -12.01
C THR A 140 2.88 -12.05 -12.82
N GLN A 141 2.91 -12.17 -14.15
CA GLN A 141 3.16 -11.05 -15.06
C GLN A 141 2.25 -11.09 -16.29
N ARG A 142 1.84 -9.91 -16.77
CA ARG A 142 0.97 -9.74 -17.94
C ARG A 142 1.48 -8.65 -18.88
N CYS A 143 1.02 -8.69 -20.12
CA CYS A 143 1.18 -7.57 -21.05
C CYS A 143 0.36 -6.37 -20.58
N ILE A 144 0.96 -5.17 -20.51
CA ILE A 144 0.25 -3.97 -20.03
C ILE A 144 -0.92 -3.57 -20.94
N ASP A 145 -0.85 -3.90 -22.23
CA ASP A 145 -1.83 -3.52 -23.25
C ASP A 145 -2.90 -4.60 -23.47
N CYS A 146 -2.50 -5.83 -23.81
CA CYS A 146 -3.47 -6.90 -24.12
C CYS A 146 -3.82 -7.82 -22.93
N LYS A 147 -3.28 -7.54 -21.74
CA LYS A 147 -3.48 -8.27 -20.46
C LYS A 147 -3.21 -9.79 -20.49
N ARG A 148 -2.62 -10.31 -21.58
CA ARG A 148 -2.22 -11.72 -21.70
C ARG A 148 -1.13 -12.04 -20.67
N VAL A 149 -1.31 -13.13 -19.93
CA VAL A 149 -0.30 -13.71 -19.02
C VAL A 149 0.96 -14.06 -19.80
N TYR A 150 2.10 -13.75 -19.22
CA TYR A 150 3.44 -14.08 -19.70
C TYR A 150 4.09 -15.07 -18.73
N ASP A 151 5.00 -15.90 -19.24
CA ASP A 151 5.57 -17.04 -18.52
C ASP A 151 6.63 -16.63 -17.48
N ASP A 152 6.58 -17.22 -16.29
CA ASP A 152 7.47 -16.95 -15.16
C ASP A 152 8.94 -17.22 -15.47
N GLU A 153 9.27 -18.35 -16.10
CA GLU A 153 10.65 -18.73 -16.40
C GLU A 153 11.22 -17.83 -17.50
N LYS A 154 10.42 -17.51 -18.53
CA LYS A 154 10.78 -16.48 -19.51
C LYS A 154 10.97 -15.11 -18.86
N MET A 155 10.20 -14.77 -17.83
CA MET A 155 10.32 -13.50 -17.11
C MET A 155 11.62 -13.43 -16.32
N LYS A 156 11.93 -14.48 -15.54
CA LYS A 156 13.19 -14.61 -14.80
C LYS A 156 14.40 -14.44 -15.71
N VAL A 157 14.44 -15.15 -16.85
CA VAL A 157 15.54 -15.06 -17.83
C VAL A 157 15.71 -13.62 -18.35
N LYS A 158 14.62 -12.91 -18.66
CA LYS A 158 14.69 -11.53 -19.15
C LYS A 158 15.11 -10.53 -18.07
N VAL A 159 14.61 -10.68 -16.84
CA VAL A 159 14.99 -9.83 -15.70
C VAL A 159 16.46 -10.05 -15.32
N LEU A 160 16.95 -11.29 -15.28
CA LEU A 160 18.37 -11.63 -15.06
C LEU A 160 19.28 -11.03 -16.14
N ALA A 161 18.86 -11.09 -17.41
CA ALA A 161 19.56 -10.47 -18.53
C ALA A 161 19.44 -8.93 -18.58
N LYS A 162 18.63 -8.32 -17.69
CA LYS A 162 18.26 -6.88 -17.69
C LYS A 162 17.64 -6.42 -19.01
N GLU A 163 16.99 -7.35 -19.72
CA GLU A 163 16.28 -7.09 -20.98
C GLU A 163 14.83 -6.69 -20.72
N THR A 164 14.24 -5.91 -21.64
CA THR A 164 12.82 -5.54 -21.57
C THR A 164 11.95 -6.60 -22.27
N PRO A 165 11.17 -7.42 -21.54
CA PRO A 165 10.24 -8.39 -22.13
C PRO A 165 9.08 -7.70 -22.87
N ARG A 166 8.67 -8.31 -23.99
CA ARG A 166 7.57 -7.86 -24.84
C ARG A 166 6.59 -8.99 -25.14
N CYS A 167 5.34 -8.62 -25.43
CA CYS A 167 4.28 -9.57 -25.69
C CYS A 167 4.48 -10.32 -27.01
N GLU A 168 4.56 -11.65 -26.93
CA GLU A 168 4.69 -12.57 -28.06
C GLU A 168 3.39 -12.68 -28.92
N ARG A 169 2.30 -12.00 -28.54
CA ARG A 169 1.07 -11.97 -29.33
C ARG A 169 1.29 -11.14 -30.60
N ALA A 170 1.10 -11.78 -31.76
CA ALA A 170 1.10 -11.12 -33.06
C ALA A 170 0.18 -9.88 -33.05
N GLY A 171 0.70 -8.75 -33.54
CA GLY A 171 -0.01 -7.46 -33.55
C GLY A 171 -0.08 -6.71 -32.20
N CYS A 172 0.52 -7.22 -31.13
CA CYS A 172 0.60 -6.50 -29.85
C CYS A 172 1.96 -5.86 -29.60
N GLY A 173 3.04 -6.64 -29.39
CA GLY A 173 4.39 -6.11 -29.12
C GLY A 173 4.56 -5.26 -27.84
N GLY A 174 3.47 -5.11 -27.06
CA GLY A 174 3.39 -4.32 -25.84
C GLY A 174 4.34 -4.81 -24.74
N LEU A 175 4.65 -3.93 -23.79
CA LEU A 175 5.52 -4.28 -22.67
C LEU A 175 4.85 -5.34 -21.79
N ILE A 176 5.64 -6.27 -21.27
CA ILE A 176 5.25 -7.09 -20.12
C ILE A 176 5.59 -6.31 -18.85
N LYS A 177 4.88 -6.59 -17.74
CA LYS A 177 5.21 -6.12 -16.38
C LYS A 177 4.73 -7.19 -15.39
N PRO A 178 5.39 -7.37 -14.22
CA PRO A 178 4.76 -8.06 -13.09
C PRO A 178 3.40 -7.44 -12.75
N ASP A 179 2.51 -8.23 -12.19
CA ASP A 179 1.17 -7.82 -11.81
C ASP A 179 1.14 -7.07 -10.46
N ILE A 180 2.16 -6.22 -10.25
CA ILE A 180 2.21 -5.15 -9.25
C ILE A 180 1.52 -3.91 -9.80
N VAL A 181 0.72 -3.22 -8.99
CA VAL A 181 0.02 -2.00 -9.38
C VAL A 181 1.00 -0.85 -9.50
N PHE A 182 1.07 -0.22 -10.67
CA PHE A 182 1.82 1.02 -10.87
C PHE A 182 0.93 2.25 -10.63
N PHE A 183 1.54 3.39 -10.30
CA PHE A 183 0.80 4.65 -10.24
C PHE A 183 0.15 4.95 -11.60
N GLY A 184 -1.14 5.32 -11.56
CA GLY A 184 -1.97 5.48 -12.74
C GLY A 184 -2.60 4.18 -13.27
N GLU A 185 -2.38 3.04 -12.62
CA GLU A 185 -3.18 1.82 -12.82
C GLU A 185 -4.29 1.70 -11.77
N ASN A 186 -5.38 1.01 -12.12
CA ASN A 186 -6.42 0.64 -11.17
C ASN A 186 -5.91 -0.48 -10.24
N LEU A 187 -6.43 -0.53 -9.00
CA LEU A 187 -6.26 -1.69 -8.13
C LEU A 187 -6.90 -2.95 -8.76
N PRO A 188 -6.47 -4.18 -8.37
CA PRO A 188 -7.03 -5.40 -8.92
C PRO A 188 -8.53 -5.53 -8.62
N ASP A 189 -9.32 -6.02 -9.60
CA ASP A 189 -10.76 -6.25 -9.41
C ASP A 189 -11.05 -7.19 -8.22
N GLU A 190 -10.12 -8.09 -7.92
CA GLU A 190 -10.17 -8.99 -6.76
C GLU A 190 -10.20 -8.24 -5.43
N PHE A 191 -9.36 -7.20 -5.28
CA PHE A 191 -9.40 -6.32 -4.13
C PHE A 191 -10.77 -5.65 -3.99
N LEU A 192 -11.31 -5.11 -5.09
CA LEU A 192 -12.63 -4.45 -5.10
C LEU A 192 -13.76 -5.43 -4.74
N ARG A 193 -13.72 -6.67 -5.26
CA ARG A 193 -14.67 -7.74 -4.93
C ARG A 193 -14.57 -8.22 -3.48
N ALA A 194 -13.41 -8.12 -2.86
CA ALA A 194 -13.17 -8.55 -1.48
C ALA A 194 -13.62 -7.52 -0.43
N ILE A 195 -13.76 -6.22 -0.76
CA ILE A 195 -14.18 -5.16 0.18
C ILE A 195 -15.40 -5.54 1.06
N PRO A 196 -16.49 -6.15 0.53
CA PRO A 196 -17.65 -6.53 1.36
C PRO A 196 -17.35 -7.59 2.43
N MET A 197 -16.27 -8.36 2.32
CA MET A 197 -15.86 -9.34 3.33
C MET A 197 -15.41 -8.66 4.64
N VAL A 198 -14.88 -7.43 4.56
CA VAL A 198 -14.47 -6.65 5.74
C VAL A 198 -15.66 -6.31 6.66
N ALA A 199 -16.86 -6.15 6.09
CA ALA A 199 -18.08 -5.92 6.87
C ALA A 199 -18.53 -7.15 7.67
N GLN A 200 -18.03 -8.35 7.31
CA GLN A 200 -18.32 -9.61 8.02
C GLN A 200 -17.30 -9.95 9.12
N ALA A 201 -16.32 -9.07 9.38
CA ALA A 201 -15.31 -9.30 10.39
C ALA A 201 -15.91 -9.27 11.82
N ASP A 202 -15.52 -10.26 12.62
CA ASP A 202 -15.72 -10.26 14.08
C ASP A 202 -14.60 -9.50 14.80
N LEU A 203 -13.46 -9.35 14.13
CA LEU A 203 -12.26 -8.64 14.57
C LEU A 203 -11.51 -8.13 13.34
N LEU A 204 -11.09 -6.87 13.35
CA LEU A 204 -10.10 -6.34 12.42
C LEU A 204 -8.77 -6.15 13.14
N ILE A 205 -7.67 -6.65 12.54
CA ILE A 205 -6.31 -6.38 13.00
C ILE A 205 -5.56 -5.66 11.88
N VAL A 206 -5.12 -4.42 12.15
CA VAL A 206 -4.36 -3.59 11.23
C VAL A 206 -2.91 -3.55 11.73
N MET A 207 -1.97 -3.99 10.90
CA MET A 207 -0.58 -4.20 11.26
C MET A 207 0.35 -3.47 10.28
N GLY A 208 1.31 -2.71 10.80
CA GLY A 208 2.42 -2.20 9.98
C GLY A 208 2.03 -1.33 8.77
N THR A 209 0.99 -0.51 8.81
CA THR A 209 0.58 0.35 7.68
C THR A 209 0.53 1.82 8.13
N SER A 210 0.78 2.76 7.22
CA SER A 210 0.56 4.19 7.49
C SER A 210 -0.91 4.59 7.45
N MET A 211 -1.77 3.75 6.86
CA MET A 211 -3.20 4.03 6.62
C MET A 211 -3.45 5.35 5.86
N THR A 212 -2.55 5.76 4.96
CA THR A 212 -2.72 6.95 4.11
C THR A 212 -3.31 6.65 2.73
N VAL A 213 -3.16 5.42 2.23
CA VAL A 213 -3.58 5.06 0.86
C VAL A 213 -5.06 4.76 0.79
N HIS A 214 -5.81 5.55 0.02
CA HIS A 214 -7.13 5.14 -0.43
C HIS A 214 -7.07 4.31 -1.71
N PRO A 215 -7.99 3.34 -1.91
CA PRO A 215 -9.07 2.92 -1.00
C PRO A 215 -8.66 2.01 0.18
N PHE A 216 -7.42 1.53 0.28
CA PHE A 216 -6.99 0.54 1.30
C PHE A 216 -7.27 0.98 2.75
N ALA A 217 -6.87 2.19 3.13
CA ALA A 217 -7.13 2.79 4.44
C ALA A 217 -8.63 2.86 4.77
N GLY A 218 -9.47 3.02 3.74
CA GLY A 218 -10.94 3.04 3.86
C GLY A 218 -11.55 1.70 4.26
N LEU A 219 -10.83 0.58 4.13
CA LEU A 219 -11.30 -0.75 4.57
C LEU A 219 -11.57 -0.78 6.08
N ALA A 220 -10.72 -0.14 6.89
CA ALA A 220 -10.87 -0.17 8.35
C ALA A 220 -12.20 0.44 8.83
N GLU A 221 -12.81 1.33 8.04
CA GLU A 221 -14.12 1.91 8.32
C GLU A 221 -15.30 1.07 7.80
N ARG A 222 -15.08 0.11 6.89
CA ARG A 222 -16.11 -0.84 6.39
C ARG A 222 -16.54 -1.89 7.42
N THR A 223 -15.77 -2.05 8.50
CA THR A 223 -16.13 -2.93 9.62
C THR A 223 -17.39 -2.45 10.34
N GLY A 224 -18.25 -3.39 10.75
CA GLY A 224 -19.47 -3.06 11.50
C GLY A 224 -19.19 -2.25 12.77
N PRO A 225 -20.14 -1.40 13.24
CA PRO A 225 -19.90 -0.47 14.35
C PRO A 225 -19.56 -1.18 15.69
N ASN A 226 -19.93 -2.45 15.80
CA ASN A 226 -19.68 -3.30 16.96
C ASN A 226 -18.44 -4.21 16.82
N CYS A 227 -17.79 -4.27 15.66
CA CYS A 227 -16.55 -5.00 15.46
C CYS A 227 -15.40 -4.27 16.17
N PRO A 228 -14.64 -4.93 17.08
CA PRO A 228 -13.39 -4.39 17.59
C PRO A 228 -12.37 -4.22 16.44
N ARG A 229 -11.54 -3.20 16.55
CA ARG A 229 -10.43 -2.95 15.61
C ARG A 229 -9.15 -2.77 16.40
N VAL A 230 -8.11 -3.50 16.04
CA VAL A 230 -6.80 -3.42 16.69
C VAL A 230 -5.82 -2.78 15.73
N LEU A 231 -5.11 -1.74 16.17
CA LEU A 231 -3.91 -1.25 15.49
C LEU A 231 -2.68 -1.80 16.20
N VAL A 232 -1.79 -2.44 15.46
CA VAL A 232 -0.45 -2.86 15.87
C VAL A 232 0.55 -2.15 14.97
N ASN A 233 1.16 -1.07 15.45
CA ASN A 233 2.05 -0.25 14.63
C ASN A 233 3.01 0.56 15.51
N LEU A 234 4.08 1.11 14.94
CA LEU A 234 4.96 2.04 15.67
C LEU A 234 4.21 3.34 16.03
N ASP A 235 3.43 3.86 15.08
CA ASP A 235 2.71 5.12 15.20
C ASP A 235 1.19 4.94 15.16
N ARG A 236 0.47 5.85 15.82
CA ARG A 236 -0.99 5.91 15.75
C ARG A 236 -1.41 6.47 14.38
N VAL A 237 -2.14 5.65 13.61
CA VAL A 237 -2.52 5.94 12.23
C VAL A 237 -4.03 5.78 11.98
N GLY A 238 -4.54 6.45 10.95
CA GLY A 238 -5.92 6.36 10.48
C GLY A 238 -6.99 6.70 11.54
N GLY A 239 -8.16 6.09 11.40
CA GLY A 239 -9.31 6.26 12.29
C GLY A 239 -9.34 5.38 13.54
N ILE A 240 -8.32 4.54 13.77
CA ILE A 240 -8.35 3.48 14.80
C ILE A 240 -8.02 4.07 16.18
N GLY A 241 -8.82 3.70 17.18
CA GLY A 241 -8.80 4.26 18.53
C GLY A 241 -9.85 5.36 18.75
N ARG A 242 -10.75 5.57 17.78
CA ARG A 242 -11.89 6.51 17.89
C ARG A 242 -13.19 5.81 18.30
N ARG A 243 -13.36 4.52 18.00
CA ARG A 243 -14.55 3.73 18.42
C ARG A 243 -14.31 3.14 19.83
N PRO A 244 -15.35 2.94 20.66
CA PRO A 244 -15.18 2.43 22.03
C PRO A 244 -14.55 1.03 22.16
N LYS A 245 -14.54 0.23 21.09
CA LYS A 245 -13.93 -1.11 21.03
C LYS A 245 -12.61 -1.15 20.26
N ASP A 246 -12.08 0.01 19.88
CA ASP A 246 -10.77 0.07 19.22
C ASP A 246 -9.66 -0.12 20.26
N THR A 247 -8.67 -0.95 19.94
CA THR A 247 -7.44 -1.12 20.72
C THR A 247 -6.25 -0.60 19.90
N VAL A 248 -5.32 0.11 20.53
CA VAL A 248 -4.12 0.59 19.86
C VAL A 248 -2.90 0.13 20.67
N LEU A 249 -2.13 -0.76 20.07
CA LEU A 249 -0.93 -1.37 20.62
C LEU A 249 0.27 -0.79 19.88
N LEU A 250 0.98 0.15 20.52
CA LEU A 250 2.11 0.83 19.90
C LEU A 250 3.41 0.05 20.14
N GLY A 251 4.13 -0.27 19.07
CA GLY A 251 5.36 -1.05 19.11
C GLY A 251 5.61 -1.84 17.83
N LYS A 252 6.63 -2.70 17.87
CA LYS A 252 6.99 -3.57 16.74
C LYS A 252 5.95 -4.68 16.57
N CYS A 253 5.50 -4.91 15.33
CA CYS A 253 4.51 -5.96 15.00
C CYS A 253 4.91 -7.33 15.58
N ASP A 254 6.11 -7.81 15.26
CA ASP A 254 6.59 -9.12 15.74
C ASP A 254 6.65 -9.25 17.27
N ALA A 255 6.96 -8.17 17.99
CA ALA A 255 7.02 -8.19 19.46
C ALA A 255 5.61 -8.28 20.08
N ILE A 256 4.64 -7.54 19.53
CA ILE A 256 3.25 -7.56 19.98
C ILE A 256 2.57 -8.86 19.55
N VAL A 257 2.90 -9.40 18.38
CA VAL A 257 2.49 -10.74 17.92
C VAL A 257 3.01 -11.83 18.86
N LEU A 258 4.27 -11.75 19.29
CA LEU A 258 4.83 -12.70 20.25
C LEU A 258 4.13 -12.61 21.62
N GLU A 259 3.93 -11.42 22.17
CA GLU A 259 3.19 -11.24 23.45
C GLU A 259 1.73 -11.73 23.33
N LEU A 260 1.07 -11.48 22.20
CA LEU A 260 -0.27 -11.99 21.91
C LEU A 260 -0.28 -13.51 21.83
N CYS A 261 0.68 -14.13 21.16
CA CYS A 261 0.79 -15.58 21.07
C CYS A 261 1.12 -16.22 22.43
N GLN A 262 1.93 -15.57 23.26
CA GLN A 262 2.16 -15.97 24.66
C GLN A 262 0.85 -15.94 25.47
N ALA A 263 0.08 -14.86 25.39
CA ALA A 263 -1.24 -14.76 26.05
C ALA A 263 -2.28 -15.75 25.49
N LEU A 264 -2.15 -16.14 24.22
CA LEU A 264 -2.98 -17.16 23.59
C LEU A 264 -2.57 -18.59 23.96
N GLY A 265 -1.30 -18.82 24.32
CA GLY A 265 -0.70 -20.15 24.53
C GLY A 265 -0.22 -20.80 23.23
N TRP A 266 0.15 -19.99 22.23
CA TRP A 266 0.47 -20.39 20.86
C TRP A 266 1.93 -20.12 20.46
N GLU A 267 2.78 -19.70 21.40
CA GLU A 267 4.18 -19.32 21.14
C GLU A 267 5.01 -20.45 20.51
N GLU A 268 4.88 -21.70 21.00
CA GLU A 268 5.60 -22.85 20.43
C GLU A 268 5.18 -23.14 18.99
N GLU A 269 3.88 -23.07 18.70
CA GLU A 269 3.34 -23.25 17.34
C GLU A 269 3.79 -22.14 16.39
N LEU A 270 3.79 -20.88 16.85
CA LEU A 270 4.28 -19.73 16.10
C LEU A 270 5.75 -19.90 15.72
N ASN A 271 6.59 -20.23 16.70
CA ASN A 271 8.02 -20.43 16.50
C ASN A 271 8.30 -21.64 15.60
N ALA A 272 7.54 -22.74 15.75
CA ALA A 272 7.66 -23.92 14.89
C ALA A 272 7.17 -23.69 13.44
N LEU A 273 6.25 -22.75 13.21
CA LEU A 273 5.89 -22.29 11.86
C LEU A 273 6.99 -21.40 11.27
N TRP A 274 7.48 -20.43 12.04
CA TRP A 274 8.51 -19.49 11.59
C TRP A 274 9.86 -20.15 11.32
N ALA A 275 10.22 -21.20 12.07
CA ALA A 275 11.41 -22.02 11.80
C ALA A 275 11.31 -22.75 10.43
N LYS A 276 10.10 -23.12 9.98
CA LYS A 276 9.91 -23.78 8.67
C LYS A 276 10.08 -22.84 7.49
N THR A 277 10.07 -21.52 7.70
CA THR A 277 10.30 -20.53 6.64
C THR A 277 11.78 -20.18 6.45
N GLU A 278 12.71 -20.93 7.08
CA GLU A 278 14.14 -20.72 6.91
C GLU A 278 14.60 -20.99 5.47
N ILE A 279 15.28 -19.99 4.92
CA ILE A 279 15.98 -20.11 3.65
C ILE A 279 17.18 -21.01 3.90
N LYS A 280 17.19 -22.19 3.27
CA LYS A 280 18.34 -23.10 3.30
C LYS A 280 19.43 -22.53 2.39
N THR A 281 20.24 -21.62 2.91
CA THR A 281 21.50 -21.23 2.27
C THR A 281 22.41 -22.45 2.18
N THR A 282 22.84 -22.79 0.97
CA THR A 282 24.00 -23.67 0.77
C THR A 282 25.23 -22.90 1.24
N GLY A 283 25.86 -23.34 2.33
CA GLY A 283 26.72 -22.51 3.17
C GLY A 283 28.06 -22.08 2.59
N GLU A 284 28.04 -21.10 1.68
CA GLU A 284 29.15 -20.22 1.33
C GLU A 284 28.57 -18.80 1.13
N GLY A 285 28.95 -17.81 1.96
CA GLY A 285 28.61 -16.38 1.74
C GLY A 285 27.61 -15.69 2.69
N GLU A 286 27.46 -16.13 3.95
CA GLU A 286 26.49 -15.55 4.90
C GLU A 286 26.65 -14.02 5.13
N GLU A 287 27.87 -13.48 5.14
CA GLU A 287 28.10 -12.03 5.40
C GLU A 287 27.78 -11.12 4.20
N GLU A 288 27.89 -11.61 2.96
CA GLU A 288 27.48 -10.85 1.76
C GLU A 288 25.96 -10.92 1.55
N ALA A 289 25.35 -12.09 1.79
CA ALA A 289 23.90 -12.28 1.70
C ALA A 289 23.12 -11.40 2.70
N ASP A 290 23.56 -11.32 3.96
CA ASP A 290 23.00 -10.41 4.98
C ASP A 290 23.08 -8.92 4.56
N GLY A 291 24.08 -8.57 3.73
CA GLY A 291 24.26 -7.24 3.18
C GLY A 291 23.23 -6.93 2.08
N GLU A 292 23.11 -7.82 1.11
CA GLU A 292 22.19 -7.69 -0.04
C GLU A 292 20.71 -7.82 0.37
N GLU A 293 20.38 -8.71 1.31
CA GLU A 293 19.01 -8.87 1.83
C GLU A 293 18.55 -7.56 2.49
N ALA A 294 19.34 -7.01 3.41
CA ALA A 294 19.02 -5.76 4.11
C ALA A 294 18.94 -4.53 3.18
N GLU A 295 19.59 -4.55 2.01
CA GLU A 295 19.52 -3.48 1.01
C GLU A 295 18.28 -3.60 0.14
N ALA A 296 17.92 -4.82 -0.27
CA ALA A 296 16.72 -5.08 -1.04
C ALA A 296 15.43 -4.98 -0.19
N GLU A 297 15.47 -5.26 1.12
CA GLU A 297 14.35 -4.98 2.05
C GLU A 297 14.04 -3.48 2.12
N ASN A 298 15.07 -2.68 2.38
CA ASN A 298 14.98 -1.21 2.49
C ASN A 298 14.51 -0.57 1.17
N LEU A 299 14.83 -1.22 0.05
CA LEU A 299 14.27 -0.88 -1.25
C LEU A 299 12.77 -1.16 -1.33
N VAL A 300 12.27 -2.37 -1.02
CA VAL A 300 10.81 -2.65 -1.05
C VAL A 300 10.05 -1.77 -0.05
N GLU A 301 10.64 -1.50 1.12
CA GLU A 301 10.07 -0.56 2.10
C GLU A 301 9.95 0.84 1.49
N THR A 302 11.02 1.40 0.93
CA THR A 302 11.00 2.74 0.32
C THR A 302 10.01 2.82 -0.85
N ILE A 303 9.89 1.77 -1.65
CA ILE A 303 8.90 1.67 -2.74
C ILE A 303 7.49 1.69 -2.17
N THR A 304 7.23 0.94 -1.10
CA THR A 304 5.89 0.89 -0.51
C THR A 304 5.54 2.22 0.14
N ASP A 305 6.45 2.80 0.94
CA ASP A 305 6.32 4.15 1.52
C ASP A 305 6.13 5.24 0.43
N ALA A 306 6.77 5.12 -0.73
CA ALA A 306 6.57 5.98 -1.90
C ALA A 306 5.16 5.83 -2.50
N ILE A 307 4.72 4.58 -2.72
CA ILE A 307 3.35 4.24 -3.12
C ILE A 307 2.35 4.87 -2.13
N GLU A 308 2.66 4.82 -0.84
CA GLU A 308 1.79 5.37 0.20
C GLU A 308 1.67 6.90 0.23
N ARG A 309 2.75 7.63 -0.08
CA ARG A 309 2.76 9.10 -0.05
C ARG A 309 2.05 9.73 -1.25
N GLN A 310 2.26 9.19 -2.46
CA GLN A 310 1.73 9.81 -3.68
C GLN A 310 0.22 9.56 -3.86
N LEU A 311 -0.28 8.40 -3.43
CA LEU A 311 -1.73 8.11 -3.43
C LEU A 311 -2.51 9.00 -2.43
N ASN A 312 -1.85 9.49 -1.37
CA ASN A 312 -2.43 10.44 -0.41
C ASN A 312 -2.53 11.89 -0.95
N LEU A 313 -1.87 12.20 -2.08
CA LEU A 313 -1.94 13.51 -2.74
C LEU A 313 -3.03 13.58 -3.83
N GLY A 314 -3.61 12.44 -4.23
CA GLY A 314 -4.62 12.37 -5.30
C GLY A 314 -6.01 12.87 -4.91
N ASP A 315 -6.39 12.80 -3.62
CA ASP A 315 -7.71 13.18 -3.12
C ASP A 315 -7.77 14.67 -2.66
N GLY A 316 -6.96 15.55 -3.27
CA GLY A 316 -6.57 16.84 -2.69
C GLY A 316 -6.80 18.12 -3.53
N GLU A 317 -7.42 18.10 -4.71
CA GLU A 317 -7.65 19.32 -5.51
C GLU A 317 -9.09 19.85 -5.45
N ALA A 318 -9.44 20.47 -4.32
CA ALA A 318 -10.48 21.49 -4.28
C ALA A 318 -9.83 22.87 -4.43
N VAL A 319 -9.88 23.46 -5.64
CA VAL A 319 -9.25 24.75 -5.95
C VAL A 319 -9.94 25.89 -5.19
N ALA A 320 -9.40 26.22 -4.02
CA ALA A 320 -9.76 27.42 -3.28
C ALA A 320 -8.98 28.62 -3.84
N LYS A 321 -9.61 29.38 -4.75
CA LYS A 321 -9.17 30.74 -5.04
C LYS A 321 -9.17 31.54 -3.74
N LYS A 322 -8.06 32.19 -3.41
CA LYS A 322 -8.04 33.34 -2.52
C LYS A 322 -7.42 34.52 -3.24
N GLU A 323 -8.23 35.54 -3.43
CA GLU A 323 -7.79 36.89 -3.76
C GLU A 323 -6.91 37.41 -2.62
N SER A 324 -5.92 38.22 -2.98
CA SER A 324 -4.96 38.81 -2.06
C SER A 324 -5.19 40.31 -1.99
N GLU A 325 -5.66 40.80 -0.85
CA GLU A 325 -5.59 42.22 -0.48
C GLU A 325 -4.96 42.36 0.91
N ASP A 326 -4.10 43.38 1.01
CA ASP A 326 -3.60 44.11 2.17
C ASP A 326 -2.89 43.38 3.33
N ASP A 327 -1.59 43.67 3.51
CA ASP A 327 -1.20 44.84 4.33
C ASP A 327 0.23 45.34 3.97
N VAL A 328 0.52 46.62 4.23
CA VAL A 328 1.73 47.36 3.78
C VAL A 328 2.51 47.94 4.96
N PRO A 329 3.85 47.80 5.02
CA PRO A 329 4.68 48.62 5.90
C PRO A 329 5.07 49.94 5.23
N THR A 330 4.66 51.06 5.81
CA THR A 330 5.04 52.43 5.42
C THR A 330 6.54 52.71 5.59
N ALA A 331 7.15 53.47 4.65
CA ALA A 331 7.55 54.88 4.89
C ALA A 331 8.49 55.48 3.83
N THR A 332 8.10 56.65 3.27
CA THR A 332 8.97 57.78 2.80
C THR A 332 9.97 57.53 1.64
N THR A 333 10.18 58.39 0.63
CA THR A 333 10.08 59.87 0.51
C THR A 333 9.73 60.38 -0.91
N SER A 334 9.24 61.64 -0.99
CA SER A 334 9.37 62.63 -2.10
C SER A 334 8.79 62.37 -3.51
N THR A 335 7.57 62.89 -3.72
CA THR A 335 7.09 63.87 -4.75
C THR A 335 8.04 64.46 -5.82
N PRO A 336 7.53 65.15 -6.88
CA PRO A 336 6.16 65.18 -7.47
C PRO A 336 6.12 65.18 -9.04
N ALA A 337 4.93 65.09 -9.66
CA ALA A 337 4.34 66.14 -10.54
C ALA A 337 3.28 65.65 -11.57
N GLU A 338 2.04 66.12 -11.32
CA GLU A 338 1.01 66.63 -12.27
C GLU A 338 0.18 65.74 -13.24
N PRO A 339 -1.06 66.19 -13.58
CA PRO A 339 -2.12 65.33 -14.17
C PRO A 339 -2.73 65.85 -15.49
N VAL A 340 -3.50 65.03 -16.21
CA VAL A 340 -4.54 65.50 -17.16
C VAL A 340 -5.78 64.60 -17.11
N ALA A 341 -6.96 65.23 -17.25
CA ALA A 341 -8.30 64.63 -17.10
C ALA A 341 -8.90 64.07 -18.40
N GLY A 342 -10.00 63.32 -18.29
CA GLY A 342 -10.93 63.06 -19.41
C GLY A 342 -11.83 61.83 -19.25
N GLY A 343 -13.13 62.04 -18.98
CA GLY A 343 -14.20 61.12 -19.41
C GLY A 343 -14.81 61.61 -20.75
N PRO A 344 -16.05 61.24 -21.13
CA PRO A 344 -17.03 60.38 -20.43
C PRO A 344 -17.83 59.43 -21.39
N ALA A 345 -19.03 59.02 -20.97
CA ALA A 345 -20.21 58.59 -21.76
C ALA A 345 -20.30 57.08 -22.15
N THR A 346 -21.25 56.32 -21.55
CA THR A 346 -22.58 55.86 -22.07
C THR A 346 -22.47 54.80 -23.18
N GLU A 347 -23.29 53.74 -23.25
CA GLU A 347 -24.76 53.69 -23.09
C GLU A 347 -25.29 52.44 -22.34
N LYS A 348 -26.60 52.44 -22.07
CA LYS A 348 -27.38 51.31 -21.52
C LYS A 348 -28.23 50.70 -22.63
N GLU A 349 -28.54 49.41 -22.56
CA GLU A 349 -29.80 48.92 -23.10
C GLU A 349 -30.42 47.81 -22.22
N GLU A 350 -31.75 47.84 -22.16
CA GLU A 350 -32.68 47.32 -21.16
C GLU A 350 -33.99 47.07 -21.95
N VAL A 351 -34.70 45.91 -21.98
CA VAL A 351 -34.74 44.68 -21.15
C VAL A 351 -35.23 43.47 -22.02
N GLU A 352 -35.36 42.25 -21.45
CA GLU A 352 -36.66 41.50 -21.33
C GLU A 352 -36.59 39.95 -21.45
N GLU A 353 -37.55 39.30 -20.78
CA GLU A 353 -37.60 37.89 -20.36
C GLU A 353 -38.70 37.13 -21.14
N THR A 354 -38.58 35.81 -21.37
CA THR A 354 -39.77 34.98 -21.66
C THR A 354 -39.57 33.50 -21.34
N GLN A 355 -40.53 32.93 -20.62
CA GLN A 355 -40.64 31.50 -20.29
C GLN A 355 -41.38 30.73 -21.39
N LYS A 356 -41.25 29.38 -21.36
CA LYS A 356 -42.10 28.28 -21.92
C LYS A 356 -41.24 27.20 -22.59
N GLU A 357 -41.62 25.92 -22.71
CA GLU A 357 -42.63 25.04 -22.11
C GLU A 357 -42.14 23.59 -22.39
N ALA A 358 -42.58 22.58 -21.63
CA ALA A 358 -42.23 21.17 -21.91
C ALA A 358 -43.31 20.47 -22.76
N PRO A 359 -42.96 19.44 -23.55
CA PRO A 359 -43.92 18.46 -24.05
C PRO A 359 -43.75 17.07 -23.41
N ASN A 360 -44.86 16.34 -23.31
CA ASN A 360 -44.98 15.00 -22.75
C ASN A 360 -45.85 14.13 -23.68
N VAL A 361 -45.32 13.04 -24.25
CA VAL A 361 -46.10 12.05 -25.04
C VAL A 361 -45.59 10.60 -24.86
N LYS A 362 -46.33 9.86 -24.02
CA LYS A 362 -46.90 8.50 -24.18
C LYS A 362 -46.28 7.42 -25.11
N ASP A 363 -46.20 6.21 -24.53
CA ASP A 363 -46.65 4.88 -25.00
C ASP A 363 -46.54 4.47 -26.49
N GLU A 364 -45.91 3.32 -26.78
CA GLU A 364 -46.62 2.10 -27.25
C GLU A 364 -45.76 0.80 -27.37
N LYS A 365 -46.33 -0.31 -26.85
CA LYS A 365 -46.32 -1.73 -27.32
C LYS A 365 -45.04 -2.61 -27.37
N GLU A 366 -45.21 -3.82 -26.81
CA GLU A 366 -44.45 -5.06 -27.10
C GLU A 366 -44.61 -5.49 -28.58
N PRO A 367 -43.80 -6.48 -29.04
CA PRO A 367 -44.43 -7.80 -29.21
C PRO A 367 -43.62 -8.98 -28.66
N LYS A 368 -44.33 -10.06 -28.33
CA LYS A 368 -43.79 -11.39 -28.03
C LYS A 368 -43.57 -12.20 -29.30
N LEU A 369 -42.43 -12.89 -29.39
CA LEU A 369 -42.35 -14.34 -29.66
C LEU A 369 -40.92 -14.85 -29.42
#